data_AF-A0A5E4J6L4-F1
#
_entry.id   AF-A0A5E4J6L4-F1
#
_cell.length_a   1.000
_cell.length_b   1.000
_cell.length_c   1.000
_cell.angle_alpha   90.00
_cell.angle_beta   90.00
_cell.angle_gamma   90.00
#
_symmetry.space_group_name_H-M   'P 1'
#
loop_
_entity.id
_entity.type
_entity.pdbx_description
1 polymer ?
#
loop_
_entity_poly.entity_id
_entity_poly.type
_entity_poly.pdbx_seq_one_letter_code
_entity_poly.pdbx_strand_id
1 'polypeptide(L)'
;MRICIPLYAFGGKRQTPAAAIAVILVFFFIALGSGVSEREGLSGASYIFKAPEAPGEELIYQWNASDGSPSSAEGRSFSWTAPVVDSPKTVVISLNIVSPSGGCPAKNSIEILLNSQPKPSIVIKKDCIFNAPVRIGDSITYTYNVTNNGNMPLINVVLADTQNWGPESKPV
;
A
#
# COMPACT_ATOMS: atom_id res chain seq x y z
N MET A 1 -0.19 24.87 -2.76
CA MET A 1 0.54 25.17 -4.01
C MET A 1 1.18 26.55 -3.86
N ARG A 2 2.48 26.65 -3.54
CA ARG A 2 3.18 27.95 -3.49
C ARG A 2 3.79 28.20 -4.87
N ILE A 3 3.13 29.01 -5.67
CA ILE A 3 3.68 29.57 -6.90
C ILE A 3 4.61 30.70 -6.45
N CYS A 4 5.91 30.52 -6.61
CA CYS A 4 6.87 31.59 -6.37
C CYS A 4 6.82 32.52 -7.58
N ILE A 5 6.24 33.71 -7.41
CA ILE A 5 6.32 34.77 -8.43
C ILE A 5 7.63 35.51 -8.16
N PRO A 6 8.64 35.44 -9.04
CA PRO A 6 9.83 36.26 -8.87
C PRO A 6 9.46 37.72 -9.17
N LEU A 7 9.43 38.56 -8.15
CA LEU A 7 9.43 40.01 -8.31
C LEU A 7 10.87 40.43 -8.68
N TYR A 8 11.11 40.81 -9.92
CA TYR A 8 12.39 41.43 -10.32
C TYR A 8 12.24 42.95 -10.36
N ALA A 9 12.99 43.65 -9.50
CA ALA A 9 13.27 45.07 -9.65
C ALA A 9 14.26 45.27 -10.81
N PHE A 10 13.86 46.04 -11.82
CA PHE A 10 14.64 46.27 -13.03
C PHE A 10 15.83 47.20 -12.79
N GLY A 11 17.06 46.68 -12.93
CA GLY A 11 18.27 47.44 -13.25
C GLY A 11 18.76 47.01 -14.63
N GLY A 12 18.75 47.94 -15.59
CA GLY A 12 18.80 47.65 -17.02
C GLY A 12 19.97 46.79 -17.51
N LYS A 13 19.64 45.62 -18.06
CA LYS A 13 20.20 45.01 -19.28
C LYS A 13 19.14 44.01 -19.77
N ARG A 14 18.81 44.05 -21.07
CA ARG A 14 17.85 43.13 -21.70
C ARG A 14 18.40 41.70 -21.63
N GLN A 15 18.02 40.97 -20.60
CA GLN A 15 18.15 39.52 -20.55
C GLN A 15 16.81 38.98 -21.05
N THR A 16 16.85 38.18 -22.13
CA THR A 16 15.70 37.43 -22.61
C THR A 16 15.03 36.75 -21.42
N PRO A 17 13.69 36.87 -21.24
CA PRO A 17 13.02 36.26 -20.11
C PRO A 17 13.27 34.75 -20.19
N ALA A 18 14.00 34.22 -19.22
CA ALA A 18 14.04 32.78 -18.98
C ALA A 18 12.57 32.36 -18.87
N ALA A 19 12.10 31.57 -19.83
CA ALA A 19 10.72 31.16 -19.93
C ALA A 19 10.31 30.60 -18.57
N ALA A 20 9.42 31.30 -17.87
CA ALA A 20 8.78 30.77 -16.68
C ALA A 20 7.97 29.58 -17.17
N ILE A 21 8.54 28.37 -17.03
CA ILE A 21 7.89 27.14 -17.41
C ILE A 21 6.71 26.96 -16.45
N ALA A 22 5.55 27.47 -16.84
CA ALA A 22 4.28 27.18 -16.20
C ALA A 22 3.89 25.73 -16.56
N VAL A 23 4.56 24.76 -15.93
CA VAL A 23 4.22 23.34 -16.07
C VAL A 23 2.92 23.11 -15.30
N ILE A 24 1.83 22.81 -16.01
CA ILE A 24 0.65 22.21 -15.39
C ILE A 24 1.04 20.76 -15.03
N LEU A 25 1.44 20.55 -13.77
CA LEU A 25 1.96 19.28 -13.29
C LEU A 25 0.81 18.30 -12.98
N VAL A 26 0.51 17.38 -13.90
CA VAL A 26 -0.43 16.27 -13.65
C VAL A 26 0.36 15.01 -13.32
N PHE A 27 0.10 14.45 -12.15
CA PHE A 27 0.74 13.23 -11.65
C PHE A 27 -0.13 12.04 -12.02
N PHE A 28 0.36 11.14 -12.87
CA PHE A 28 -0.38 9.92 -13.20
C PHE A 28 0.02 8.78 -12.28
N PHE A 29 -0.96 8.30 -11.52
CA PHE A 29 -0.90 7.11 -10.71
C PHE A 29 -1.48 5.95 -11.52
N ILE A 30 -0.67 4.92 -11.78
CA ILE A 30 -1.16 3.66 -12.37
C ILE A 30 -0.85 2.55 -11.40
N ALA A 31 -1.89 2.05 -10.72
CA ALA A 31 -1.83 0.81 -9.99
C ALA A 31 -1.78 -0.36 -10.99
N LEU A 32 -0.75 -1.19 -10.92
CA LEU A 32 -0.67 -2.39 -11.74
C LEU A 32 -1.61 -3.45 -11.14
N GLY A 33 -2.79 -3.62 -11.74
CA GLY A 33 -3.64 -4.78 -11.48
C GLY A 33 -4.72 -4.65 -10.39
N SER A 34 -5.13 -3.45 -9.98
CA SER A 34 -6.29 -3.29 -9.08
C SER A 34 -7.05 -1.99 -9.34
N GLY A 35 -8.39 -2.06 -9.35
CA GLY A 35 -9.31 -0.94 -9.59
C GLY A 35 -9.45 0.02 -8.41
N VAL A 36 -8.32 0.45 -7.84
CA VAL A 36 -8.26 1.27 -6.64
C VAL A 36 -8.39 2.76 -7.00
N SER A 37 -9.04 3.54 -6.13
CA SER A 37 -9.14 5.00 -6.24
C SER A 37 -7.75 5.64 -6.41
N GLU A 38 -7.68 6.79 -7.10
CA GLU A 38 -6.41 7.48 -7.43
C GLU A 38 -5.53 7.86 -6.22
N ARG A 39 -6.06 7.78 -5.00
CA ARG A 39 -5.35 8.10 -3.75
C ARG A 39 -5.39 6.98 -2.70
N GLU A 40 -5.93 5.82 -3.05
CA GLU A 40 -5.88 4.63 -2.21
C GLU A 40 -4.98 3.59 -2.87
N GLY A 41 -4.35 2.74 -2.08
CA GLY A 41 -3.50 1.66 -2.57
C GLY A 41 -3.58 0.44 -1.69
N LEU A 42 -3.19 -0.70 -2.23
CA LEU A 42 -2.90 -1.90 -1.46
C LEU A 42 -1.44 -1.91 -1.02
N SER A 43 -1.21 -2.25 0.24
CA SER A 43 0.12 -2.51 0.80
C SER A 43 0.84 -3.63 0.05
N GLY A 44 2.17 -3.58 -0.04
CA GLY A 44 2.97 -4.59 -0.75
C GLY A 44 2.84 -4.60 -2.29
N ALA A 45 1.90 -3.85 -2.89
CA ALA A 45 1.73 -3.80 -4.34
C ALA A 45 2.76 -2.85 -5.00
N SER A 46 3.00 -3.05 -6.29
CA SER A 46 3.87 -2.19 -7.10
C SER A 46 3.07 -1.17 -7.91
N TYR A 47 3.60 0.05 -7.97
CA TYR A 47 3.02 1.22 -8.62
C TYR A 47 4.05 1.87 -9.54
N ILE A 48 3.55 2.50 -10.61
CA ILE A 48 4.37 3.32 -11.49
C ILE A 48 3.85 4.75 -11.43
N PHE A 49 4.72 5.65 -11.02
CA PHE A 49 4.50 7.08 -11.08
C PHE A 49 5.16 7.65 -12.32
N LYS A 50 4.45 8.52 -13.04
CA LYS A 50 4.98 9.20 -14.23
C LYS A 50 5.03 10.69 -14.01
N ALA A 51 6.18 11.30 -14.33
CA ALA A 51 6.32 12.73 -14.37
C ALA A 51 5.48 13.30 -15.54
N PRO A 52 4.90 14.50 -15.37
CA PRO A 52 4.20 15.18 -16.46
C PRO A 52 5.16 15.50 -17.60
N GLU A 53 4.61 15.65 -18.80
CA GLU A 53 5.38 16.14 -19.94
C GLU A 53 5.75 17.61 -19.70
N ALA A 54 7.06 17.89 -19.74
CA ALA A 54 7.58 19.24 -19.64
C ALA A 54 8.26 19.60 -20.97
N PRO A 55 7.87 20.71 -21.62
CA PRO A 55 8.57 21.21 -22.79
C PRO A 55 9.89 21.87 -22.37
N GLY A 56 10.99 21.57 -23.08
CA GLY A 56 12.28 22.23 -22.86
C GLY A 56 13.45 21.25 -22.75
N GLU A 57 14.55 21.77 -22.19
CA GLU A 57 15.87 21.12 -22.08
C GLU A 57 15.85 19.80 -21.29
N GLU A 58 17.01 19.16 -21.20
CA GLU A 58 17.23 17.97 -20.39
C GLU A 58 17.00 18.28 -18.89
N LEU A 59 15.81 17.94 -18.38
CA LEU A 59 15.42 18.14 -16.98
C LEU A 59 15.84 16.94 -16.12
N ILE A 60 16.21 17.23 -14.87
CA ILE A 60 16.51 16.22 -13.85
C ILE A 60 15.26 15.98 -13.01
N TYR A 61 14.83 14.72 -12.93
CA TYR A 61 13.67 14.29 -12.16
C TYR A 61 14.12 13.49 -10.95
N GLN A 62 13.74 13.94 -9.76
CA GLN A 62 14.10 13.31 -8.49
C GLN A 62 12.84 12.93 -7.73
N TRP A 63 12.70 11.64 -7.45
CA TRP A 63 11.59 11.06 -6.71
C TRP A 63 12.02 10.73 -5.29
N ASN A 64 11.11 10.91 -4.34
CA ASN A 64 11.28 10.49 -2.96
C ASN A 64 9.98 9.91 -2.41
N ALA A 65 10.05 8.79 -1.72
CA ALA A 65 8.94 8.16 -1.03
C ALA A 65 9.19 8.22 0.48
N SER A 66 8.14 8.53 1.26
CA SER A 66 8.26 8.53 2.73
C SER A 66 8.42 7.12 3.32
N ASP A 67 8.08 6.08 2.56
CA ASP A 67 8.23 4.66 2.91
C ASP A 67 8.16 3.80 1.64
N GLY A 68 8.35 2.49 1.77
CA GLY A 68 8.39 1.54 0.66
C GLY A 68 9.75 1.49 -0.03
N SER A 69 9.81 0.81 -1.16
CA SER A 69 11.07 0.56 -1.86
C SER A 69 10.93 0.64 -3.38
N PRO A 70 11.85 1.32 -4.10
CA PRO A 70 12.95 2.11 -3.55
C PRO A 70 12.46 3.38 -2.84
N SER A 71 13.21 3.94 -1.89
CA SER A 71 12.81 5.21 -1.23
C SER A 71 13.08 6.44 -2.09
N SER A 72 13.94 6.33 -3.10
CA SER A 72 14.22 7.39 -4.07
C SER A 72 14.55 6.82 -5.44
N ALA A 73 14.33 7.61 -6.48
CA ALA A 73 14.71 7.26 -7.85
C ALA A 73 14.91 8.52 -8.70
N GLU A 74 15.56 8.36 -9.84
CA GLU A 74 15.68 9.39 -10.85
C GLU A 74 15.03 8.98 -12.16
N GLY A 75 14.65 9.97 -12.98
CA GLY A 75 14.09 9.78 -14.31
C GLY A 75 12.59 10.08 -14.41
N ARG A 76 12.05 9.97 -15.63
CA ARG A 76 10.67 10.40 -15.93
C ARG A 76 9.59 9.49 -15.34
N SER A 77 9.97 8.36 -14.78
CA SER A 77 9.07 7.43 -14.12
C SER A 77 9.72 6.82 -12.89
N PHE A 78 8.91 6.51 -11.89
CA PHE A 78 9.34 5.88 -10.66
C PHE A 78 8.52 4.61 -10.42
N SER A 79 9.19 3.46 -10.50
CA SER A 79 8.61 2.18 -10.14
C SER A 79 8.85 1.96 -8.65
N TRP A 80 7.77 1.88 -7.87
CA TRP A 80 7.80 1.86 -6.41
C TRP A 80 6.92 0.74 -5.87
N THR A 81 7.38 0.05 -4.85
CA THR A 81 6.63 -0.99 -4.14
C THR A 81 6.24 -0.49 -2.76
N ALA A 82 4.94 -0.54 -2.48
CA ALA A 82 4.38 -0.12 -1.21
C ALA A 82 4.91 -0.97 -0.05
N PRO A 83 5.15 -0.39 1.14
CA PRO A 83 5.41 -1.17 2.34
C PRO A 83 4.23 -2.08 2.64
N VAL A 84 4.49 -3.21 3.29
CA VAL A 84 3.44 -4.07 3.85
C VAL A 84 2.97 -3.43 5.16
N VAL A 85 1.66 -3.24 5.30
CA VAL A 85 1.04 -2.67 6.51
C VAL A 85 -0.14 -3.52 6.95
N ASP A 86 -0.35 -3.63 8.27
CA ASP A 86 -1.47 -4.37 8.85
C ASP A 86 -2.68 -3.46 9.13
N SER A 87 -2.49 -2.14 9.15
CA SER A 87 -3.53 -1.11 9.31
C SER A 87 -3.35 0.01 8.28
N PRO A 88 -4.39 0.82 8.00
CA PRO A 88 -4.30 1.90 7.03
C PRO A 88 -3.15 2.87 7.32
N LYS A 89 -2.30 3.13 6.33
CA LYS A 89 -1.13 4.03 6.44
C LYS A 89 -1.03 4.97 5.26
N THR A 90 -0.85 6.26 5.53
CA THR A 90 -0.57 7.24 4.48
C THR A 90 0.91 7.28 4.14
N VAL A 91 1.24 7.18 2.85
CA VAL A 91 2.59 7.37 2.30
C VAL A 91 2.60 8.57 1.37
N VAL A 92 3.68 9.36 1.40
CA VAL A 92 3.88 10.51 0.53
C VAL A 92 4.90 10.18 -0.55
N ILE A 93 4.54 10.41 -1.80
CA ILE A 93 5.46 10.36 -2.94
C ILE A 93 5.67 11.79 -3.45
N SER A 94 6.92 12.24 -3.46
CA SER A 94 7.34 13.56 -3.86
C SER A 94 8.16 13.52 -5.14
N LEU A 95 7.93 14.49 -6.03
CA LEU A 95 8.69 14.73 -7.24
C LEU A 95 9.31 16.13 -7.17
N ASN A 96 10.62 16.21 -7.38
CA ASN A 96 11.38 17.45 -7.55
C ASN A 96 11.98 17.46 -8.97
N ILE A 97 11.70 18.51 -9.74
CA ILE A 97 12.19 18.69 -11.11
C ILE A 97 13.14 19.89 -11.11
N VAL A 98 14.36 19.69 -11.58
CA VAL A 98 15.42 20.70 -11.60
C VAL A 98 15.93 20.90 -13.03
N SER A 99 16.15 22.15 -13.43
CA SER A 99 16.82 22.48 -14.68
C SER A 99 18.34 22.63 -14.45
N PRO A 100 19.21 21.93 -15.20
CA PRO A 100 20.66 22.10 -15.09
C PRO A 100 21.14 23.51 -15.44
N SER A 101 20.43 24.20 -16.35
CA SER A 101 20.72 25.57 -16.79
C SER A 101 20.29 26.65 -15.78
N GLY A 102 19.75 26.24 -14.63
CA GLY A 102 19.19 27.13 -13.63
C GLY A 102 17.70 27.42 -13.84
N GLY A 103 17.06 27.95 -12.81
CA GLY A 103 15.61 28.18 -12.76
C GLY A 103 15.00 27.75 -11.44
N CYS A 104 13.73 28.09 -11.21
CA CYS A 104 13.02 27.64 -10.03
C CYS A 104 12.65 26.15 -10.16
N PRO A 105 13.01 25.28 -9.19
CA PRO A 105 12.61 23.88 -9.25
C PRO A 105 11.10 23.74 -9.10
N ALA A 106 10.51 22.82 -9.87
CA ALA A 106 9.11 22.46 -9.74
C ALA A 106 8.98 21.28 -8.77
N LYS A 107 8.04 21.37 -7.81
CA LYS A 107 7.80 20.33 -6.82
C LYS A 107 6.34 19.92 -6.82
N ASN A 108 6.09 18.61 -6.71
CA ASN A 108 4.76 18.05 -6.57
C ASN A 108 4.79 16.87 -5.58
N SER A 109 3.65 16.56 -4.96
CA SER A 109 3.54 15.41 -4.08
C SER A 109 2.12 14.83 -4.07
N ILE A 110 2.02 13.52 -3.86
CA ILE A 110 0.77 12.80 -3.63
C ILE A 110 0.82 12.07 -2.30
N GLU A 111 -0.33 12.02 -1.64
CA GLU A 111 -0.59 11.16 -0.49
C GLU A 111 -1.40 9.95 -0.94
N ILE A 112 -0.95 8.77 -0.55
CA ILE A 112 -1.57 7.49 -0.87
C ILE A 112 -1.94 6.81 0.45
N LEU A 113 -3.22 6.54 0.66
CA LEU A 113 -3.71 5.74 1.78
C LEU A 113 -3.57 4.25 1.43
N LEU A 114 -2.61 3.58 2.05
CA LEU A 114 -2.38 2.15 1.88
C LEU A 114 -3.26 1.34 2.83
N ASN A 115 -4.05 0.45 2.27
CA ASN A 115 -4.83 -0.55 3.02
C ASN A 115 -4.06 -1.88 3.09
N SER A 116 -4.29 -2.64 4.16
CA SER A 116 -3.69 -3.96 4.31
C SER A 116 -4.24 -4.94 3.26
N GLN A 117 -3.41 -5.94 2.91
CA GLN A 117 -3.83 -6.99 1.97
C GLN A 117 -4.85 -7.93 2.64
N PRO A 118 -5.85 -8.45 1.91
CA PRO A 118 -6.74 -9.48 2.42
C PRO A 118 -5.95 -10.72 2.84
N LYS A 119 -6.04 -11.08 4.11
CA LYS A 119 -5.36 -12.23 4.72
C LYS A 119 -6.40 -13.09 5.45
N PRO A 120 -7.19 -13.91 4.75
CA PRO A 120 -8.11 -14.83 5.39
C PRO A 120 -7.33 -15.91 6.16
N SER A 121 -7.76 -16.24 7.37
CA SER A 121 -7.16 -17.30 8.18
C SER A 121 -8.12 -17.82 9.23
N ILE A 122 -8.29 -19.15 9.30
CA ILE A 122 -9.13 -19.83 10.28
C ILE A 122 -8.33 -20.93 10.97
N VAL A 123 -8.50 -21.06 12.27
CA VAL A 123 -7.91 -22.12 13.09
C VAL A 123 -9.01 -22.78 13.90
N ILE A 124 -9.00 -24.11 13.97
CA ILE A 124 -9.97 -24.89 14.75
C ILE A 124 -9.17 -25.75 15.73
N LYS A 125 -9.50 -25.66 17.01
CA LYS A 125 -8.94 -26.52 18.06
C LYS A 125 -10.07 -27.31 18.72
N LYS A 126 -9.90 -28.63 18.77
CA LYS A 126 -10.80 -29.54 19.48
C LYS A 126 -10.15 -29.94 20.78
N ASP A 127 -10.82 -29.62 21.88
CA ASP A 127 -10.39 -29.92 23.23
C ASP A 127 -11.44 -30.81 23.91
N CYS A 128 -11.02 -31.62 24.88
CA CYS A 128 -11.93 -32.36 25.75
C CYS A 128 -11.33 -32.41 27.16
N ILE A 129 -12.19 -32.41 28.17
CA ILE A 129 -11.78 -32.51 29.57
C ILE A 129 -12.49 -33.73 30.16
N PHE A 130 -11.70 -34.65 30.71
CA PHE A 130 -12.19 -35.84 31.38
C PHE A 130 -11.23 -36.25 32.50
N ASN A 131 -11.76 -36.98 33.49
CA ASN A 131 -10.95 -37.61 34.53
C ASN A 131 -10.67 -39.05 34.12
N ALA A 132 -9.41 -39.48 34.16
CA ALA A 132 -9.03 -40.85 33.84
C ALA A 132 -9.21 -41.78 35.06
N PRO A 133 -9.60 -43.05 34.88
CA PRO A 133 -9.95 -43.70 33.60
C PRO A 133 -11.39 -43.41 33.17
N VAL A 134 -11.60 -43.27 31.86
CA VAL A 134 -12.94 -43.17 31.23
C VAL A 134 -13.50 -44.57 31.00
N ARG A 135 -14.78 -44.77 31.30
CA ARG A 135 -15.50 -46.05 31.19
C ARG A 135 -16.61 -45.97 30.15
N ILE A 136 -17.04 -47.15 29.67
CA ILE A 136 -18.21 -47.27 28.79
C ILE A 136 -19.43 -46.70 29.52
N GLY A 137 -20.13 -45.77 28.87
CA GLY A 137 -21.28 -45.06 29.44
C GLY A 137 -20.94 -43.70 30.04
N ASP A 138 -19.66 -43.34 30.17
CA ASP A 138 -19.27 -41.99 30.60
C ASP A 138 -19.57 -40.96 29.51
N SER A 139 -20.08 -39.79 29.93
CA SER A 139 -20.28 -38.66 29.03
C SER A 139 -19.02 -37.82 28.96
N ILE A 140 -18.46 -37.64 27.76
CA ILE A 140 -17.31 -36.75 27.50
C ILE A 140 -17.80 -35.51 26.77
N THR A 141 -17.48 -34.33 27.33
CA THR A 141 -17.75 -33.05 26.68
C THR A 141 -16.57 -32.66 25.80
N TYR A 142 -16.84 -32.42 24.52
CA TYR A 142 -15.88 -31.85 23.56
C TYR A 142 -16.19 -30.38 23.33
N THR A 143 -15.13 -29.57 23.25
CA THR A 143 -15.20 -28.14 22.97
C THR A 143 -14.44 -27.84 21.70
N TYR A 144 -15.07 -27.14 20.76
CA TYR A 144 -14.44 -26.65 19.54
C TYR A 144 -14.22 -25.14 19.66
N ASN A 145 -12.96 -24.73 19.63
CA ASN A 145 -12.56 -23.34 19.56
C ASN A 145 -12.25 -23.00 18.10
N VAL A 146 -13.15 -22.26 17.46
CA VAL A 146 -12.99 -21.76 16.09
C VAL A 146 -12.55 -20.30 16.15
N THR A 147 -11.36 -20.01 15.64
CA THR A 147 -10.76 -18.67 15.70
C THR A 147 -10.49 -18.15 14.30
N ASN A 148 -10.98 -16.94 13.99
CA ASN A 148 -10.57 -16.18 12.81
C ASN A 148 -9.30 -15.39 13.15
N ASN A 149 -8.16 -15.83 12.61
CA ASN A 149 -6.88 -15.13 12.76
C ASN A 149 -6.59 -14.19 11.59
N GLY A 150 -7.52 -14.07 10.64
CA GLY A 150 -7.41 -13.19 9.50
C GLY A 150 -7.85 -11.76 9.80
N ASN A 151 -7.58 -10.86 8.87
CA ASN A 151 -8.07 -9.47 8.90
C ASN A 151 -9.38 -9.28 8.11
N MET A 152 -9.96 -10.39 7.63
CA MET A 152 -11.21 -10.41 6.87
C MET A 152 -12.30 -11.11 7.68
N PRO A 153 -13.56 -10.63 7.64
CA PRO A 153 -14.68 -11.37 8.21
C PRO A 153 -14.88 -12.69 7.47
N LEU A 154 -15.00 -13.80 8.20
CA LEU A 154 -15.38 -15.08 7.64
C LEU A 154 -16.90 -15.18 7.60
N ILE A 155 -17.45 -15.51 6.43
CA ILE A 155 -18.88 -15.72 6.21
C ILE A 155 -19.13 -17.18 5.84
N ASN A 156 -20.33 -17.69 6.13
CA ASN A 156 -20.74 -19.06 5.79
C ASN A 156 -19.81 -20.15 6.36
N VAL A 157 -19.30 -19.95 7.58
CA VAL A 157 -18.47 -20.96 8.26
C VAL A 157 -19.37 -22.10 8.74
N VAL A 158 -19.14 -23.30 8.22
CA VAL A 158 -19.81 -24.54 8.64
C VAL A 158 -18.78 -25.46 9.27
N LEU A 159 -19.02 -25.86 10.53
CA LEU A 159 -18.22 -26.85 11.22
C LEU A 159 -18.98 -28.19 11.20
N ALA A 160 -18.36 -29.23 10.64
CA ALA A 160 -18.87 -30.59 10.68
C ALA A 160 -17.84 -31.48 11.38
N ASP A 161 -18.28 -32.21 12.42
CA ASP A 161 -17.50 -33.31 12.97
C ASP A 161 -18.20 -34.62 12.60
N THR A 162 -17.53 -35.39 11.75
CA THR A 162 -18.02 -36.68 11.24
C THR A 162 -17.44 -37.86 12.02
N GLN A 163 -16.70 -37.61 13.11
CA GLN A 163 -16.16 -38.66 13.93
C GLN A 163 -17.32 -39.45 14.55
N ASN A 164 -17.33 -40.76 14.34
CA ASN A 164 -18.23 -41.64 15.04
C ASN A 164 -17.58 -42.01 16.38
N TRP A 165 -18.12 -41.50 17.49
CA TRP A 165 -17.66 -41.82 18.87
C TRP A 165 -18.49 -42.94 19.53
N GLY A 166 -19.23 -43.73 18.75
CA GLY A 166 -19.98 -44.89 19.24
C GLY A 166 -19.09 -46.08 19.63
N PRO A 167 -19.69 -47.17 20.15
CA PRO A 167 -18.96 -48.36 20.64
C PRO A 167 -18.10 -49.08 19.58
N GLU A 168 -18.25 -48.74 18.31
CA GLU A 168 -17.47 -49.27 17.19
C GLU A 168 -16.37 -48.31 16.69
N SER A 169 -16.13 -47.19 17.39
CA SER A 169 -15.08 -46.25 17.03
C SER A 169 -13.71 -46.90 17.18
N LYS A 170 -12.96 -47.05 16.08
CA LYS A 170 -11.53 -47.38 16.14
C LYS A 170 -10.78 -46.13 16.60
N PRO A 171 -9.89 -46.22 17.62
CA PRO A 171 -9.01 -45.10 17.94
C PRO A 171 -8.16 -44.76 16.71
N VAL A 172 -8.06 -43.47 16.40
CA VAL A 172 -7.14 -42.93 15.39
C VAL A 172 -5.81 -42.65 16.06
#